data_AF-A0A2A9HDG2-F1
#
_entry.id   AF-A0A2A9HDG2-F1
#
_cell.length_a   1.000
_cell.length_b   1.000
_cell.length_c   1.000
_cell.angle_alpha   90.00
_cell.angle_beta   90.00
_cell.angle_gamma   90.00
#
_symmetry.space_group_name_H-M   'P 1'
#
loop_
_entity.id
_entity.type
_entity.pdbx_description
1 polymer ?
#
loop_
_entity_poly.entity_id
_entity_poly.type
_entity_poly.pdbx_seq_one_letter_code
_entity_poly.pdbx_strand_id
1 'polypeptide(L)'
;MGELGSLLTRAREARGLTLEDAERDTRISRRYLAALEAEQFEIIPAPVYARGFLRSYSQYLGLDPQEMLAMFPREDEDPYGREQEPARPSMDRPVSPVSASRPAWRSRPTAPAGRPAAGRGAPEAEDEGPVIGRGAPPRRPAPLPAQPGASREPIIGVDIGVPAPARRINPDPAAQTRSAVLAIVAIAAILGVVFVAYLLASLAGDDGSAPPGSLGSTPTATPATGTTPTGPSGLPVTPGLVPDVRGVPEATAIAAIREAGYEPLIQRVKSNQPAGTVIDQSPAPEVEMAAGSRVQIVVSEGP
;
A
#
# COMPACT_ATOMS: atom_id res chain seq x y z
N MET A 1 9.71 -14.13 11.76
CA MET A 1 8.51 -14.39 10.93
C MET A 1 7.80 -15.56 11.57
N GLY A 2 6.60 -15.35 12.09
CA GLY A 2 5.82 -16.41 12.72
C GLY A 2 5.09 -17.29 11.70
N GLU A 3 4.26 -18.18 12.24
CA GLU A 3 3.55 -19.21 11.50
C GLU A 3 2.52 -18.61 10.53
N LEU A 4 1.78 -17.59 10.97
CA LEU A 4 0.76 -16.91 10.16
C LEU A 4 1.37 -16.29 8.91
N GLY A 5 2.43 -15.50 9.10
CA GLY A 5 3.14 -14.82 8.02
C GLY A 5 3.69 -15.81 7.00
N SER A 6 4.32 -16.88 7.48
CA SER A 6 4.88 -17.93 6.60
C SER A 6 3.81 -18.68 5.78
N LEU A 7 2.60 -18.85 6.32
CA LEU A 7 1.49 -19.48 5.61
C LEU A 7 0.96 -18.57 4.50
N LEU A 8 0.78 -17.28 4.78
CA LEU A 8 0.35 -16.29 3.80
C LEU A 8 1.35 -16.21 2.63
N THR A 9 2.65 -16.09 2.94
CA THR A 9 3.71 -16.03 1.92
C THR A 9 3.72 -17.28 1.05
N ARG A 10 3.74 -18.49 1.66
CA ARG A 10 3.73 -19.74 0.90
C ARG A 10 2.48 -19.90 0.03
N ALA A 11 1.31 -19.51 0.53
CA ALA A 11 0.07 -19.60 -0.23
C ALA A 11 0.05 -18.62 -1.43
N ARG A 12 0.61 -17.42 -1.27
CA ARG A 12 0.79 -16.47 -2.36
C ARG A 12 1.76 -17.02 -3.42
N GLU A 13 2.93 -17.48 -2.99
CA GLU A 13 3.98 -17.98 -3.88
C GLU A 13 3.58 -19.26 -4.61
N ALA A 14 2.89 -20.19 -3.95
CA ALA A 14 2.36 -21.40 -4.57
C ALA A 14 1.36 -21.09 -5.71
N ARG A 15 0.74 -19.92 -5.68
CA ARG A 15 -0.17 -19.42 -6.72
C ARG A 15 0.53 -18.55 -7.76
N GLY A 16 1.84 -18.32 -7.63
CA GLY A 16 2.63 -17.48 -8.53
C GLY A 16 2.24 -16.00 -8.49
N LEU A 17 1.67 -15.54 -7.38
CA LEU A 17 1.17 -14.17 -7.24
C LEU A 17 2.25 -13.24 -6.67
N THR A 18 2.36 -12.05 -7.24
CA THR A 18 3.16 -10.96 -6.64
C THR A 18 2.34 -10.20 -5.59
N LEU A 19 3.00 -9.40 -4.75
CA LEU A 19 2.29 -8.50 -3.83
C LEU A 19 1.52 -7.42 -4.61
N GLU A 20 2.02 -7.01 -5.77
CA GLU A 20 1.36 -6.09 -6.70
C GLU A 20 0.05 -6.68 -7.26
N ASP A 21 0.05 -7.97 -7.60
CA ASP A 21 -1.17 -8.66 -8.03
C ASP A 21 -2.21 -8.70 -6.93
N ALA A 22 -1.78 -9.07 -5.72
CA ALA A 22 -2.64 -9.08 -4.55
C ALA A 22 -3.17 -7.68 -4.21
N GLU A 23 -2.35 -6.63 -4.32
CA GLU A 23 -2.78 -5.24 -4.10
C GLU A 23 -3.85 -4.82 -5.10
N ARG A 24 -3.65 -5.11 -6.39
CA ARG A 24 -4.63 -4.79 -7.44
C ARG A 24 -5.97 -5.47 -7.19
N ASP A 25 -5.96 -6.74 -6.81
CA ASP A 25 -7.17 -7.56 -6.73
C ASP A 25 -7.91 -7.38 -5.39
N THR A 26 -7.19 -7.18 -4.28
CA THR A 26 -7.76 -6.99 -2.94
C THR A 26 -7.99 -5.53 -2.57
N ARG A 27 -7.35 -4.60 -3.28
CA ARG A 27 -7.24 -3.16 -2.95
C ARG A 27 -6.60 -2.87 -1.59
N ILE A 28 -5.87 -3.82 -1.03
CA ILE A 28 -5.06 -3.64 0.17
C ILE A 28 -3.67 -3.24 -0.29
N SER A 29 -3.11 -2.16 0.26
CA SER A 29 -1.79 -1.71 -0.17
C SER A 29 -0.75 -2.83 -0.01
N ARG A 30 0.14 -2.99 -0.99
CA ARG A 30 1.24 -3.97 -0.93
C ARG A 30 2.11 -3.82 0.31
N ARG A 31 2.24 -2.60 0.83
CA ARG A 31 2.93 -2.32 2.10
C ARG A 31 2.27 -3.04 3.27
N TYR A 32 0.94 -3.08 3.30
CA TYR A 32 0.20 -3.74 4.37
C TYR A 32 0.10 -5.25 4.17
N LEU A 33 0.05 -5.73 2.93
CA LEU A 33 0.15 -7.16 2.63
C LEU A 33 1.51 -7.72 3.04
N ALA A 34 2.60 -7.00 2.71
CA ALA A 34 3.94 -7.33 3.19
C ALA A 34 4.03 -7.29 4.72
N ALA A 35 3.37 -6.33 5.37
CA ALA A 35 3.31 -6.25 6.83
C ALA A 35 2.56 -7.45 7.45
N LEU A 36 1.48 -7.93 6.82
CA LEU A 36 0.79 -9.15 7.26
C LEU A 36 1.66 -10.39 7.09
N GLU A 37 2.37 -10.52 5.96
CA GLU A 37 3.32 -11.61 5.73
C GLU A 37 4.50 -11.56 6.70
N ALA A 38 4.99 -10.37 7.04
CA ALA A 38 6.09 -10.19 8.00
C ALA A 38 5.64 -10.16 9.48
N GLU A 39 4.32 -10.22 9.73
CA GLU A 39 3.70 -10.05 11.05
C GLU A 39 4.06 -8.72 11.75
N GLN A 40 4.27 -7.66 10.98
CA GLN A 40 4.58 -6.31 11.45
C GLN A 40 3.29 -5.47 11.52
N PHE A 41 2.40 -5.83 12.43
CA PHE A 41 1.05 -5.23 12.50
C PHE A 41 1.07 -3.76 12.91
N GLU A 42 2.15 -3.28 13.52
CA GLU A 42 2.37 -1.90 13.95
C GLU A 42 2.43 -0.92 12.76
N ILE A 43 2.75 -1.43 11.56
CA ILE A 43 2.82 -0.65 10.32
C ILE A 43 1.41 -0.34 9.79
N ILE A 44 0.41 -1.15 10.16
CA ILE A 44 -0.96 -1.02 9.68
C ILE A 44 -1.63 0.12 10.46
N PRO A 45 -2.05 1.21 9.78
CA PRO A 45 -2.69 2.32 10.47
C PRO A 45 -3.98 1.80 11.10
N ALA A 46 -4.15 2.00 12.41
CA ALA A 46 -5.23 1.47 13.26
C ALA A 46 -5.36 -0.08 13.28
N PRO A 47 -5.05 -0.74 14.42
CA PRO A 47 -5.04 -2.22 14.56
C PRO A 47 -6.31 -2.92 14.09
N VAL A 48 -7.47 -2.26 14.21
CA VAL A 48 -8.78 -2.75 13.76
C VAL A 48 -8.80 -3.15 12.27
N TYR A 49 -7.97 -2.53 11.43
CA TYR A 49 -7.92 -2.86 10.00
C TYR A 49 -7.08 -4.11 9.71
N ALA A 50 -6.12 -4.46 10.56
CA ALA A 50 -5.25 -5.63 10.33
C ALA A 50 -6.05 -6.93 10.23
N ARG A 51 -7.05 -7.11 11.11
CA ARG A 51 -7.97 -8.28 11.07
C ARG A 51 -8.82 -8.29 9.79
N GLY A 52 -9.27 -7.12 9.33
CA GLY A 52 -10.02 -6.98 8.09
C GLY A 52 -9.19 -7.33 6.86
N PHE A 53 -7.96 -6.83 6.81
CA PHE A 53 -7.01 -7.11 5.74
C PHE A 53 -6.61 -8.58 5.72
N LEU A 54 -6.33 -9.17 6.88
CA LEU A 54 -6.02 -10.59 6.99
C LEU A 54 -7.16 -11.46 6.46
N ARG A 55 -8.42 -11.14 6.82
CA ARG A 55 -9.58 -11.88 6.31
C ARG A 55 -9.68 -11.81 4.78
N SER A 56 -9.63 -10.61 4.22
CA SER A 56 -9.73 -10.39 2.77
C SER A 56 -8.60 -11.09 2.02
N TYR A 57 -7.37 -10.97 2.52
CA TYR A 57 -6.20 -11.57 1.89
C TYR A 57 -6.22 -13.10 1.97
N SER A 58 -6.65 -13.67 3.11
CA SER A 58 -6.84 -15.12 3.26
C SER A 58 -7.84 -15.67 2.24
N GLN A 59 -8.98 -14.98 2.05
CA GLN A 59 -9.98 -15.35 1.04
C GLN A 59 -9.41 -15.31 -0.38
N TYR A 60 -8.62 -14.27 -0.69
CA TYR A 60 -7.97 -14.13 -1.99
C TYR A 60 -6.96 -15.27 -2.25
N LEU A 61 -6.18 -15.65 -1.24
CA LEU A 61 -5.22 -16.76 -1.32
C LEU A 61 -5.89 -18.14 -1.29
N GLY A 62 -7.17 -18.22 -0.92
CA GLY A 62 -7.91 -19.49 -0.80
C GLY A 62 -7.61 -20.24 0.50
N LEU A 63 -7.13 -19.52 1.52
CA LEU A 63 -6.94 -20.02 2.89
C LEU A 63 -8.24 -19.83 3.68
N ASP A 64 -8.43 -20.61 4.75
CA ASP A 64 -9.55 -20.40 5.67
C ASP A 64 -9.32 -19.14 6.52
N PRO A 65 -10.15 -18.09 6.39
CA PRO A 65 -9.99 -16.87 7.16
C PRO A 65 -10.15 -17.07 8.67
N GLN A 66 -10.92 -18.07 9.11
CA GLN A 66 -11.12 -18.33 10.54
C GLN A 66 -9.85 -18.90 11.17
N GLU A 67 -9.19 -19.85 10.49
CA GLU A 67 -7.90 -20.39 10.92
C GLU A 67 -6.83 -19.29 10.96
N MET A 68 -6.77 -18.43 9.92
CA MET A 68 -5.81 -17.33 9.89
C MET A 68 -6.04 -16.31 11.01
N LEU A 69 -7.31 -15.97 11.31
CA LEU A 69 -7.65 -15.07 12.40
C LEU A 69 -7.42 -15.68 13.80
N ALA A 70 -7.43 -17.01 13.92
CA ALA A 70 -7.15 -17.68 15.18
C ALA A 70 -5.65 -17.61 15.56
N MET A 71 -4.77 -17.55 14.56
CA MET A 71 -3.33 -17.33 14.73
C MET A 71 -2.97 -15.85 14.92
N PHE A 72 -3.87 -14.93 14.61
CA PHE A 72 -3.65 -13.49 14.77
C PHE A 72 -3.68 -13.10 16.25
N PRO A 73 -2.78 -12.20 16.73
CA PRO A 73 -2.76 -11.76 18.12
C PRO A 73 -4.13 -11.27 18.62
N ARG A 74 -4.49 -11.64 19.85
CA ARG A 74 -5.76 -11.21 20.46
C ARG A 74 -5.64 -9.75 20.92
N GLU A 75 -6.71 -8.99 20.74
CA GLU A 75 -6.82 -7.55 21.07
C GLU A 75 -6.64 -7.24 22.57
N ASP A 76 -6.58 -8.27 23.43
CA ASP A 76 -6.35 -8.13 24.86
C ASP A 76 -4.93 -7.61 25.21
N GLU A 77 -4.03 -7.52 24.23
CA GLU A 77 -2.68 -6.94 24.32
C GLU A 77 -2.56 -5.56 23.63
N ASP A 78 -3.60 -4.72 23.66
CA ASP A 78 -3.47 -3.32 23.25
C ASP A 78 -2.85 -2.46 24.37
N PRO A 79 -1.62 -1.89 24.23
CA PRO A 79 -1.11 -0.83 25.12
C PRO A 79 -1.87 0.49 24.92
N TYR A 80 -2.73 0.57 23.90
CA TYR A 80 -3.50 1.73 23.49
C TYR A 80 -5.02 1.48 23.53
N GLY A 81 -5.46 0.54 24.37
CA GLY A 81 -6.87 0.34 24.69
C GLY A 81 -7.43 1.52 25.48
N ARG A 82 -8.31 2.30 24.82
CA ARG A 82 -9.13 3.43 25.31
C ARG A 82 -8.50 4.84 25.21
N GLU A 83 -8.31 5.35 24.01
CA GLU A 83 -8.64 6.76 23.79
C GLU A 83 -10.15 6.82 23.54
N GLN A 84 -10.86 7.57 24.38
CA GLN A 84 -12.31 7.65 24.42
C GLN A 84 -12.88 7.97 23.02
N GLU A 85 -13.74 7.09 22.50
CA GLU A 85 -14.70 7.52 21.50
C GLU A 85 -15.46 8.70 22.13
N PRO A 86 -15.40 9.93 21.58
CA PRO A 86 -16.11 11.05 22.17
C PRO A 86 -17.57 10.63 22.26
N ALA A 87 -18.12 10.66 23.47
CA ALA A 87 -19.44 10.17 23.78
C ALA A 87 -20.40 10.60 22.67
N ARG A 88 -20.90 9.62 21.90
CA ARG A 88 -21.93 9.88 20.90
C ARG A 88 -23.03 10.65 21.64
N PRO A 89 -23.45 11.85 21.16
CA PRO A 89 -24.54 12.55 21.80
C PRO A 89 -25.72 11.59 21.86
N SER A 90 -26.16 11.24 23.07
CA SER A 90 -27.30 10.36 23.24
C SER A 90 -28.51 11.01 22.56
N MET A 91 -29.27 10.21 21.80
CA MET A 91 -30.51 10.65 21.14
C MET A 91 -31.60 11.10 22.14
N ASP A 92 -31.33 10.99 23.45
CA ASP A 92 -32.24 11.35 24.54
C ASP A 92 -32.33 12.87 24.80
N ARG A 93 -31.61 13.70 24.04
CA ARG A 93 -31.82 15.17 24.04
C ARG A 93 -32.34 15.63 22.68
N PRO A 94 -33.64 16.00 22.55
CA PRO A 94 -34.11 16.60 21.32
C PRO A 94 -33.37 17.93 21.09
N VAL A 95 -32.73 18.05 19.94
CA VAL A 95 -32.22 19.33 19.45
C VAL A 95 -33.40 20.28 19.25
N SER A 96 -33.44 21.39 19.99
CA SER A 96 -34.46 22.42 19.87
C SER A 96 -34.61 22.91 18.42
N PRO A 97 -35.83 23.10 17.89
CA PRO A 97 -36.03 23.56 16.52
C PRO A 97 -36.16 25.09 16.47
N VAL A 98 -35.06 25.83 16.39
CA VAL A 98 -35.02 27.28 16.05
C VAL A 98 -33.63 27.53 15.44
N SER A 99 -33.38 28.08 14.26
CA SER A 99 -34.17 28.79 13.25
C SER A 99 -33.46 28.52 11.91
N ALA A 100 -34.22 28.20 10.87
CA ALA A 100 -33.68 28.02 9.54
C ALA A 100 -33.28 29.37 8.93
N SER A 101 -32.08 29.86 9.26
CA SER A 101 -31.38 30.81 8.40
C SER A 101 -31.00 30.08 7.12
N ARG A 102 -31.93 30.07 6.15
CA ARG A 102 -31.72 29.47 4.83
C ARG A 102 -30.54 30.17 4.15
N PRO A 103 -29.54 29.43 3.63
CA PRO A 103 -28.36 30.04 3.02
C PRO A 103 -28.75 30.83 1.76
N ALA A 104 -28.17 32.04 1.63
CA ALA A 104 -28.59 33.12 0.74
C ALA A 104 -28.44 32.87 -0.78
N TRP A 105 -27.94 31.69 -1.19
CA TRP A 105 -27.77 31.35 -2.60
C TRP A 105 -29.10 31.04 -3.33
N ARG A 106 -30.23 30.93 -2.61
CA ARG A 106 -31.58 30.75 -3.18
C ARG A 106 -32.40 32.03 -3.32
N SER A 107 -31.78 33.21 -3.27
CA SER A 107 -32.49 34.46 -3.53
C SER A 107 -32.29 34.88 -4.98
N ARG A 108 -33.31 34.67 -5.83
CA ARG A 108 -33.36 35.26 -7.19
C ARG A 108 -33.33 36.79 -7.06
N PRO A 109 -32.54 37.53 -7.87
CA PRO A 109 -32.64 38.98 -7.93
C PRO A 109 -34.00 39.37 -8.54
N THR A 110 -34.86 40.01 -7.75
CA THR A 110 -36.10 40.64 -8.24
C THR A 110 -35.73 41.91 -8.99
N ALA A 111 -36.03 42.00 -10.27
CA ALA A 111 -35.90 43.23 -11.04
C ALA A 111 -36.86 44.30 -10.49
N PRO A 112 -36.42 45.56 -10.27
CA PRO A 112 -37.31 46.60 -9.76
C PRO A 112 -38.23 47.14 -10.86
N ALA A 113 -39.51 47.21 -10.52
CA ALA A 113 -40.57 47.83 -11.31
C ALA A 113 -40.61 49.36 -11.13
N GLY A 114 -40.93 50.06 -12.21
CA GLY A 114 -41.33 51.47 -12.27
C GLY A 114 -41.24 51.95 -13.73
N ARG A 115 -42.18 52.66 -14.35
CA ARG A 115 -43.23 53.61 -13.91
C ARG A 115 -44.20 53.89 -15.10
N PRO A 116 -45.26 54.74 -14.97
CA PRO A 116 -46.59 54.49 -15.54
C PRO A 116 -47.00 55.30 -16.80
N ALA A 117 -48.05 54.77 -17.45
CA ALA A 117 -49.22 55.37 -18.14
C ALA A 117 -49.13 56.71 -18.93
N ALA A 118 -49.57 56.67 -20.21
CA ALA A 118 -50.50 57.65 -20.82
C ALA A 118 -50.88 57.31 -22.29
N GLY A 119 -52.16 57.49 -22.66
CA GLY A 119 -52.63 57.73 -24.04
C GLY A 119 -53.64 56.72 -24.61
N ARG A 120 -54.94 56.80 -24.27
CA ARG A 120 -56.05 57.47 -25.01
C ARG A 120 -56.41 56.89 -26.40
N GLY A 121 -57.64 56.37 -26.52
CA GLY A 121 -58.38 56.20 -27.79
C GLY A 121 -59.44 55.09 -27.76
N ALA A 122 -60.69 55.44 -27.44
CA ALA A 122 -61.92 54.61 -27.54
C ALA A 122 -62.45 54.57 -29.01
N PRO A 123 -63.62 53.96 -29.39
CA PRO A 123 -64.79 53.57 -28.57
C PRO A 123 -65.62 52.31 -28.98
N GLU A 124 -66.69 52.07 -28.19
CA GLU A 124 -68.00 51.41 -28.49
C GLU A 124 -68.02 49.88 -28.71
N ALA A 125 -68.98 49.09 -28.22
CA ALA A 125 -70.37 49.33 -27.80
C ALA A 125 -70.88 48.25 -26.80
N GLU A 126 -71.88 48.64 -25.98
CA GLU A 126 -73.06 47.85 -25.56
C GLU A 126 -72.85 46.56 -24.71
N ASP A 127 -73.66 46.14 -23.73
CA ASP A 127 -74.88 46.59 -23.07
C ASP A 127 -75.11 45.63 -21.86
N GLU A 128 -75.68 46.16 -20.77
CA GLU A 128 -76.29 45.57 -19.55
C GLU A 128 -75.95 44.18 -18.92
N GLY A 129 -75.74 44.20 -17.59
CA GLY A 129 -76.56 43.41 -16.64
C GLY A 129 -75.98 42.13 -15.99
N PRO A 130 -76.38 41.74 -14.74
CA PRO A 130 -75.42 41.31 -13.72
C PRO A 130 -75.39 39.82 -13.28
N VAL A 131 -74.16 39.36 -12.99
CA VAL A 131 -73.68 38.52 -11.86
C VAL A 131 -74.40 37.21 -11.51
N ILE A 132 -73.76 36.06 -11.81
CA ILE A 132 -73.56 34.97 -10.82
C ILE A 132 -72.46 33.97 -11.26
N GLY A 133 -71.61 33.54 -10.32
CA GLY A 133 -71.12 32.15 -10.30
C GLY A 133 -69.66 31.84 -10.67
N ARG A 134 -68.75 32.21 -9.76
CA ARG A 134 -67.44 31.59 -9.45
C ARG A 134 -67.24 30.15 -10.00
N GLY A 135 -66.42 29.98 -11.04
CA GLY A 135 -65.94 28.68 -11.56
C GLY A 135 -64.41 28.57 -11.51
N ALA A 136 -63.93 27.44 -10.98
CA ALA A 136 -62.58 27.18 -10.48
C ALA A 136 -61.44 27.14 -11.53
N PRO A 137 -60.17 27.37 -11.13
CA PRO A 137 -58.99 27.14 -11.98
C PRO A 137 -58.79 25.63 -12.28
N PRO A 138 -58.11 25.28 -13.39
CA PRO A 138 -58.01 23.89 -13.86
C PRO A 138 -57.31 22.99 -12.83
N ARG A 139 -57.90 21.80 -12.63
CA ARG A 139 -57.40 20.76 -11.72
C ARG A 139 -56.00 20.30 -12.14
N ARG A 140 -55.07 20.25 -11.18
CA ARG A 140 -53.80 19.53 -11.30
C ARG A 140 -54.06 18.06 -11.70
N PRO A 141 -53.27 17.47 -12.60
CA PRO A 141 -53.38 16.04 -12.89
C PRO A 141 -53.08 15.22 -11.62
N ALA A 142 -53.83 14.13 -11.43
CA ALA A 142 -53.71 13.23 -10.29
C ALA A 142 -52.29 12.60 -10.22
N PRO A 143 -51.76 12.32 -9.02
CA PRO A 143 -50.50 11.61 -8.86
C PRO A 143 -50.64 10.16 -9.36
N LEU A 144 -49.65 9.67 -10.10
CA LEU A 144 -49.56 8.27 -10.53
C LEU A 144 -49.57 7.32 -9.30
N PRO A 145 -50.15 6.12 -9.41
CA PRO A 145 -50.07 5.12 -8.36
C PRO A 145 -48.61 4.75 -8.07
N ALA A 146 -48.26 4.73 -6.79
CA ALA A 146 -46.95 4.33 -6.28
C ALA A 146 -46.64 2.89 -6.72
N GLN A 147 -45.55 2.70 -7.47
CA GLN A 147 -44.99 1.37 -7.69
C GLN A 147 -44.38 0.85 -6.38
N PRO A 148 -44.80 -0.31 -5.85
CA PRO A 148 -44.13 -0.95 -4.73
C PRO A 148 -42.93 -1.75 -5.29
N GLY A 149 -41.72 -1.42 -4.85
CA GLY A 149 -40.55 -2.30 -5.09
C GLY A 149 -39.24 -1.65 -5.51
N ALA A 150 -39.15 -0.33 -5.64
CA ALA A 150 -37.86 0.34 -5.77
C ALA A 150 -37.33 0.68 -4.37
N SER A 151 -36.53 -0.22 -3.80
CA SER A 151 -35.67 0.05 -2.65
C SER A 151 -34.85 1.30 -2.94
N ARG A 152 -35.22 2.40 -2.30
CA ARG A 152 -34.40 3.62 -2.23
C ARG A 152 -33.19 3.30 -1.37
N GLU A 153 -32.02 3.24 -2.00
CA GLU A 153 -30.74 3.26 -1.29
C GLU A 153 -30.64 4.54 -0.44
N PRO A 154 -30.27 4.44 0.85
CA PRO A 154 -29.79 5.59 1.58
C PRO A 154 -28.38 5.93 1.07
N ILE A 155 -28.27 7.12 0.48
CA ILE A 155 -26.98 7.73 0.13
C ILE A 155 -26.24 8.01 1.45
N ILE A 156 -25.01 7.48 1.54
CA ILE A 156 -23.96 7.58 2.58
C ILE A 156 -23.70 6.22 3.25
N GLY A 157 -22.82 5.45 2.62
CA GLY A 157 -22.23 4.22 3.11
C GLY A 157 -21.24 3.73 2.06
N VAL A 158 -20.01 3.45 2.48
CA VAL A 158 -18.88 3.04 1.62
C VAL A 158 -19.31 1.96 0.63
N ASP A 159 -19.16 2.25 -0.65
CA ASP A 159 -19.37 1.33 -1.77
C ASP A 159 -18.25 0.26 -1.72
N ILE A 160 -18.40 -0.72 -0.82
CA ILE A 160 -17.62 -1.96 -0.87
C ILE A 160 -18.24 -2.79 -1.99
N GLY A 161 -17.95 -2.38 -3.22
CA GLY A 161 -18.15 -3.21 -4.40
C GLY A 161 -17.31 -4.46 -4.25
N VAL A 162 -17.88 -5.50 -3.67
CA VAL A 162 -17.43 -6.88 -3.82
C VAL A 162 -17.73 -7.24 -5.28
N PRO A 163 -16.72 -7.36 -6.17
CA PRO A 163 -17.01 -7.89 -7.49
C PRO A 163 -17.52 -9.33 -7.32
N ALA A 164 -18.65 -9.63 -7.98
CA ALA A 164 -19.16 -10.98 -8.13
C ALA A 164 -18.02 -11.94 -8.53
N PRO A 165 -18.00 -13.18 -8.03
CA PRO A 165 -16.86 -14.07 -8.17
C PRO A 165 -16.46 -14.20 -9.64
N ALA A 166 -15.18 -13.89 -9.90
CA ALA A 166 -14.56 -14.07 -11.19
C ALA A 166 -14.92 -15.47 -11.73
N ARG A 167 -15.43 -15.48 -12.96
CA ARG A 167 -15.66 -16.65 -13.81
C ARG A 167 -14.62 -17.71 -13.49
N ARG A 168 -15.04 -18.86 -12.94
CA ARG A 168 -14.14 -20.00 -12.74
C ARG A 168 -13.54 -20.35 -14.09
N ILE A 169 -12.32 -19.89 -14.34
CA ILE A 169 -11.46 -20.48 -15.36
C ILE A 169 -11.19 -21.86 -14.79
N ASN A 170 -11.87 -22.87 -15.31
CA ASN A 170 -11.52 -24.26 -15.06
C ASN A 170 -10.25 -24.49 -15.87
N PRO A 171 -9.04 -24.53 -15.27
CA PRO A 171 -7.86 -24.89 -16.03
C PRO A 171 -8.08 -26.35 -16.45
N ASP A 172 -8.08 -26.60 -17.76
CA ASP A 172 -8.09 -27.97 -18.27
C ASP A 172 -6.88 -28.71 -17.65
N PRO A 173 -7.09 -29.72 -16.79
CA PRO A 173 -5.99 -30.38 -16.09
C PRO A 173 -5.02 -31.04 -17.06
N ALA A 174 -5.46 -31.33 -18.30
CA ALA A 174 -4.61 -31.89 -19.35
C ALA A 174 -3.62 -30.88 -19.95
N ALA A 175 -3.92 -29.59 -19.91
CA ALA A 175 -3.05 -28.53 -20.43
C ALA A 175 -1.91 -28.20 -19.44
N GLN A 176 -2.18 -28.28 -18.13
CA GLN A 176 -1.22 -27.92 -17.09
C GLN A 176 -0.12 -28.98 -16.89
N THR A 177 -0.41 -30.26 -17.14
CA THR A 177 0.59 -31.32 -17.09
C THR A 177 1.66 -31.22 -18.17
N ARG A 178 1.37 -30.60 -19.33
CA ARG A 178 2.37 -30.47 -20.41
C ARG A 178 3.31 -29.29 -20.20
N SER A 179 2.83 -28.18 -19.64
CA SER A 179 3.66 -27.01 -19.32
C SER A 179 4.54 -27.25 -18.09
N ALA A 180 4.04 -27.97 -17.08
CA ALA A 180 4.82 -28.31 -15.89
C ALA A 180 6.00 -29.23 -16.21
N VAL A 181 5.81 -30.25 -17.06
CA VAL A 181 6.89 -31.15 -17.49
C VAL A 181 7.95 -30.40 -18.30
N LEU A 182 7.55 -29.51 -19.20
CA LEU A 182 8.49 -28.67 -19.96
C LEU A 182 9.30 -27.72 -19.05
N ALA A 183 8.67 -27.14 -18.03
CA ALA A 183 9.35 -26.28 -17.06
C ALA A 183 10.37 -27.07 -16.21
N ILE A 184 10.01 -28.27 -15.74
CA ILE A 184 10.92 -29.14 -14.97
C ILE A 184 12.13 -29.57 -15.81
N VAL A 185 11.90 -29.96 -17.07
CA VAL A 185 12.99 -30.34 -18.00
C VAL A 185 13.91 -29.15 -18.29
N ALA A 186 13.36 -27.94 -18.47
CA ALA A 186 14.15 -26.73 -18.68
C ALA A 186 15.00 -26.37 -17.46
N ILE A 187 14.44 -26.45 -16.25
CA ILE A 187 15.18 -26.21 -14.99
C ILE A 187 16.30 -27.24 -14.82
N ALA A 188 16.01 -28.53 -15.05
CA ALA A 188 17.02 -29.59 -14.96
C ALA A 188 18.16 -29.40 -15.98
N ALA A 189 17.85 -28.95 -17.19
CA ALA A 189 18.86 -28.63 -18.21
C ALA A 189 19.75 -27.44 -17.79
N ILE A 190 19.16 -26.37 -17.25
CA ILE A 190 19.91 -25.20 -16.76
C ILE A 190 20.82 -25.58 -15.60
N LEU A 191 20.31 -26.34 -14.63
CA LEU A 191 21.11 -26.83 -13.49
C LEU A 191 22.25 -27.74 -13.95
N GLY A 192 22.01 -28.60 -14.94
CA GLY A 192 23.05 -29.42 -15.56
C GLY A 192 24.17 -28.59 -16.18
N VAL A 193 23.83 -27.53 -16.93
CA VAL A 193 24.83 -26.63 -17.54
C VAL A 193 25.66 -25.89 -16.48
N VAL A 194 25.02 -25.39 -15.42
CA VAL A 194 25.72 -24.72 -14.30
C VAL A 194 26.63 -25.69 -13.56
N PHE A 195 26.17 -26.92 -13.31
CA PHE A 195 26.98 -27.95 -12.66
C PHE A 195 28.20 -28.35 -13.51
N VAL A 196 28.04 -28.49 -14.83
CA VAL A 196 29.16 -28.77 -15.75
C VAL A 196 30.14 -27.60 -15.79
N ALA A 197 29.67 -26.35 -15.81
CA ALA A 197 30.52 -25.17 -15.74
C ALA A 197 31.30 -25.10 -14.42
N TYR A 198 30.65 -25.43 -13.30
CA TYR A 198 31.30 -25.54 -11.99
C TYR A 198 32.34 -26.65 -11.95
N LEU A 199 32.04 -27.83 -12.53
CA LEU A 199 32.96 -28.96 -12.60
C LEU A 199 34.19 -28.62 -13.45
N LEU A 200 34.02 -27.92 -14.57
CA LEU A 200 35.11 -27.44 -15.41
C LEU A 200 35.96 -26.37 -14.71
N ALA A 201 35.33 -25.44 -13.98
CA ALA A 201 36.05 -24.45 -13.17
C ALA A 201 36.80 -25.08 -11.99
N SER A 202 36.27 -26.17 -11.42
CA SER A 202 36.90 -26.91 -10.32
C SER A 202 38.01 -27.87 -10.79
N LEU A 203 38.06 -28.23 -12.07
CA LEU A 203 39.13 -29.02 -12.68
C LEU A 203 40.29 -28.15 -13.21
N ALA A 204 40.07 -26.84 -13.36
CA ALA A 204 41.08 -25.85 -13.71
C ALA A 204 41.63 -25.17 -12.45
N GLY A 205 42.34 -25.94 -11.62
CA GLY A 205 42.99 -25.44 -10.41
C GLY A 205 44.51 -25.56 -10.46
N ASP A 206 45.15 -24.40 -10.27
CA ASP A 206 46.44 -24.21 -9.58
C ASP A 206 47.74 -24.46 -10.35
N ASP A 207 48.26 -23.40 -10.99
CA ASP A 207 49.71 -23.20 -11.17
C ASP A 207 50.12 -21.96 -10.36
N GLY A 208 50.70 -22.22 -9.19
CA GLY A 208 50.99 -21.22 -8.18
C GLY A 208 52.04 -20.17 -8.53
N SER A 209 52.07 -19.12 -7.71
CA SER A 209 53.33 -18.56 -7.20
C SER A 209 53.02 -17.61 -6.05
N ALA A 210 53.39 -18.00 -4.84
CA ALA A 210 53.62 -17.07 -3.74
C ALA A 210 54.91 -16.26 -3.99
N PRO A 211 55.03 -15.07 -3.39
CA PRO A 211 56.32 -14.64 -2.85
C PRO A 211 56.27 -14.41 -1.32
N PRO A 212 57.38 -14.63 -0.59
CA PRO A 212 57.44 -14.46 0.85
C PRO A 212 57.89 -13.04 1.26
N GLY A 213 57.41 -12.61 2.42
CA GLY A 213 58.16 -11.77 3.35
C GLY A 213 57.86 -10.26 3.34
N SER A 214 57.30 -9.78 4.45
CA SER A 214 57.95 -8.69 5.20
C SER A 214 57.53 -8.73 6.66
N LEU A 215 58.55 -8.86 7.50
CA LEU A 215 58.56 -8.70 8.95
C LEU A 215 58.15 -7.27 9.33
N GLY A 216 57.50 -7.07 10.48
CA GLY A 216 57.40 -5.75 11.08
C GLY A 216 56.29 -5.56 12.11
N SER A 217 56.64 -5.78 13.38
CA SER A 217 56.17 -5.03 14.55
C SER A 217 54.78 -5.30 15.13
N THR A 218 54.79 -6.07 16.23
CA THR A 218 53.92 -5.84 17.39
C THR A 218 53.99 -4.37 17.84
N PRO A 219 52.87 -3.82 18.35
CA PRO A 219 52.94 -3.43 19.75
C PRO A 219 51.76 -3.98 20.57
N THR A 220 52.13 -4.57 21.70
CA THR A 220 51.33 -4.65 22.91
C THR A 220 50.74 -3.27 23.25
N ALA A 221 49.41 -3.17 23.31
CA ALA A 221 48.72 -2.14 24.08
C ALA A 221 47.35 -2.67 24.56
N THR A 222 47.26 -2.90 25.86
CA THR A 222 46.02 -3.12 26.64
C THR A 222 45.22 -1.79 26.74
N PRO A 223 43.93 -1.83 27.07
CA PRO A 223 42.85 -1.23 26.29
C PRO A 223 42.70 0.28 26.50
N ALA A 224 42.65 1.06 25.42
CA ALA A 224 42.22 2.45 25.46
C ALA A 224 40.84 2.57 24.81
N THR A 225 39.90 3.10 25.59
CA THR A 225 38.56 3.60 25.25
C THR A 225 38.32 3.84 23.76
N GLY A 226 37.35 3.11 23.21
CA GLY A 226 36.95 3.13 21.81
C GLY A 226 36.69 4.54 21.28
N THR A 227 37.45 4.91 20.27
CA THR A 227 37.07 5.97 19.34
C THR A 227 37.09 5.32 17.96
N THR A 228 35.91 4.97 17.47
CA THR A 228 35.72 4.41 16.13
C THR A 228 36.34 5.38 15.10
N PRO A 229 37.23 4.94 14.20
CA PRO A 229 37.78 5.83 13.19
C PRO A 229 36.65 6.26 12.24
N THR A 230 36.27 7.53 12.31
CA THR A 230 35.40 8.17 11.33
C THR A 230 36.19 8.35 10.05
N GLY A 231 35.84 7.58 9.02
CA GLY A 231 36.44 7.67 7.70
C GLY A 231 36.18 9.01 6.99
N PRO A 232 36.82 9.31 5.84
CA PRO A 232 36.47 10.43 4.95
C PRO A 232 34.99 10.47 4.56
N SER A 233 34.28 9.35 4.68
CA SER A 233 32.84 9.24 4.47
C SER A 233 32.01 9.83 5.62
N GLY A 234 32.63 10.19 6.75
CA GLY A 234 31.93 10.68 7.94
C GLY A 234 31.18 9.59 8.72
N LEU A 235 31.26 8.32 8.27
CA LEU A 235 30.63 7.16 8.88
C LEU A 235 31.66 6.30 9.64
N PRO A 236 31.24 5.56 10.68
CA PRO A 236 32.06 4.56 11.32
C PRO A 236 32.29 3.39 10.34
N VAL A 237 33.49 3.32 9.75
CA VAL A 237 33.85 2.25 8.81
C VAL A 237 34.84 1.33 9.51
N THR A 238 34.51 0.04 9.59
CA THR A 238 35.43 -1.00 10.03
C THR A 238 35.84 -1.83 8.81
N PRO A 239 37.12 -1.83 8.40
CA PRO A 239 37.58 -2.61 7.25
C PRO A 239 37.22 -4.10 7.40
N GLY A 240 36.65 -4.70 6.36
CA GLY A 240 36.22 -6.10 6.40
C GLY A 240 34.85 -6.35 7.04
N LEU A 241 34.11 -5.31 7.48
CA LEU A 241 32.72 -5.41 7.90
C LEU A 241 31.83 -4.51 7.04
N VAL A 242 30.65 -5.00 6.65
CA VAL A 242 29.71 -4.20 5.86
C VAL A 242 29.26 -2.98 6.67
N PRO A 243 29.50 -1.74 6.20
CA PRO A 243 29.12 -0.53 6.92
C PRO A 243 27.59 -0.32 6.86
N ASP A 244 26.99 0.25 7.91
CA ASP A 244 25.59 0.68 7.85
C ASP A 244 25.46 1.99 7.07
N VAL A 245 24.94 1.89 5.86
CA VAL A 245 24.74 3.02 4.95
C VAL A 245 23.25 3.32 4.71
N ARG A 246 22.33 2.77 5.51
CA ARG A 246 20.90 3.08 5.36
C ARG A 246 20.58 4.49 5.85
N GLY A 247 19.71 5.19 5.14
CA GLY A 247 19.29 6.56 5.45
C GLY A 247 20.32 7.64 5.10
N VAL A 248 21.51 7.26 4.61
CA VAL A 248 22.54 8.21 4.19
C VAL A 248 22.42 8.52 2.69
N PRO A 249 22.99 9.64 2.22
CA PRO A 249 23.04 9.95 0.80
C PRO A 249 23.84 8.91 0.00
N GLU A 250 23.42 8.64 -1.24
CA GLU A 250 24.06 7.69 -2.17
C GLU A 250 25.57 7.91 -2.27
N ALA A 251 26.02 9.16 -2.38
CA ALA A 251 27.45 9.49 -2.47
C ALA A 251 28.24 9.09 -1.21
N THR A 252 27.67 9.33 -0.04
CA THR A 252 28.26 8.97 1.26
C THR A 252 28.30 7.46 1.45
N ALA A 253 27.23 6.77 1.05
CA ALA A 253 27.13 5.31 1.09
C ALA A 253 28.19 4.63 0.21
N ILE A 254 28.33 5.10 -1.03
CA ILE A 254 29.32 4.59 -1.99
C ILE A 254 30.74 4.76 -1.43
N ALA A 255 31.04 5.93 -0.84
CA ALA A 255 32.34 6.20 -0.25
C ALA A 255 32.63 5.23 0.91
N ALA A 256 31.67 5.03 1.82
CA ALA A 256 31.84 4.14 2.97
C ALA A 256 32.01 2.66 2.57
N ILE A 257 31.24 2.19 1.58
CA ILE A 257 31.34 0.82 1.07
C ILE A 257 32.73 0.57 0.45
N ARG A 258 33.21 1.51 -0.36
CA ARG A 258 34.54 1.41 -0.98
C ARG A 258 35.66 1.48 0.06
N GLU A 259 35.50 2.33 1.06
CA GLU A 259 36.43 2.47 2.17
C GLU A 259 36.50 1.20 3.02
N ALA A 260 35.38 0.49 3.19
CA ALA A 260 35.32 -0.82 3.84
C ALA A 260 35.96 -1.94 3.00
N GLY A 261 36.35 -1.66 1.75
CA GLY A 261 36.97 -2.61 0.83
C GLY A 261 35.96 -3.39 -0.02
N TYR A 262 34.75 -2.88 -0.23
CA TYR A 262 33.70 -3.54 -1.00
C TYR A 262 33.30 -2.77 -2.27
N GLU A 263 32.67 -3.47 -3.20
CA GLU A 263 32.13 -2.88 -4.44
C GLU A 263 30.63 -2.59 -4.30
N PRO A 264 30.17 -1.34 -4.47
CA PRO A 264 28.75 -1.02 -4.37
C PRO A 264 27.98 -1.46 -5.62
N LEU A 265 26.85 -2.16 -5.43
CA LEU A 265 25.87 -2.47 -6.48
C LEU A 265 24.60 -1.65 -6.23
N ILE A 266 24.34 -0.67 -7.09
CA ILE A 266 23.25 0.28 -6.89
C ILE A 266 21.99 -0.20 -7.60
N GLN A 267 20.89 -0.32 -6.86
CA GLN A 267 19.55 -0.52 -7.41
C GLN A 267 18.69 0.70 -7.10
N ARG A 268 18.03 1.26 -8.11
CA ARG A 268 17.16 2.43 -7.94
C ARG A 268 15.69 2.01 -7.91
N VAL A 269 14.94 2.58 -6.98
CA VAL A 269 13.51 2.26 -6.77
C VAL A 269 12.75 3.54 -6.40
N LYS A 270 11.55 3.71 -6.97
CA LYS A 270 10.61 4.75 -6.54
C LYS A 270 10.14 4.50 -5.12
N SER A 271 10.27 5.51 -4.26
CA SER A 271 9.82 5.41 -2.87
C SER A 271 9.38 6.77 -2.37
N ASN A 272 8.69 6.80 -1.23
CA ASN A 272 8.30 8.05 -0.57
C ASN A 272 9.47 8.78 0.13
N GLN A 273 10.69 8.24 0.09
CA GLN A 273 11.90 8.87 0.63
C GLN A 273 12.50 9.88 -0.37
N PRO A 274 13.25 10.89 0.09
CA PRO A 274 13.93 11.83 -0.80
C PRO A 274 14.84 11.13 -1.81
N ALA A 275 14.85 11.62 -3.06
CA ALA A 275 15.69 11.08 -4.11
C ALA A 275 17.17 11.12 -3.71
N GLY A 276 17.91 10.04 -3.99
CA GLY A 276 19.33 9.90 -3.63
C GLY A 276 19.59 9.40 -2.21
N THR A 277 18.56 9.00 -1.45
CA THR A 277 18.71 8.41 -0.12
C THR A 277 18.78 6.89 -0.22
N VAL A 278 19.73 6.24 0.47
CA VAL A 278 19.76 4.78 0.58
C VAL A 278 18.62 4.31 1.48
N ILE A 279 17.73 3.49 0.94
CA ILE A 279 16.56 2.95 1.65
C ILE A 279 16.82 1.56 2.21
N ASP A 280 17.70 0.79 1.57
CA ASP A 280 18.01 -0.57 2.00
C ASP A 280 19.43 -0.97 1.58
N GLN A 281 19.99 -1.96 2.26
CA GLN A 281 21.30 -2.53 1.94
C GLN A 281 21.30 -4.05 2.16
N SER A 282 22.04 -4.76 1.31
CA SER A 282 22.22 -6.20 1.42
C SER A 282 23.68 -6.56 1.10
N PRO A 283 24.36 -7.34 1.96
CA PRO A 283 23.86 -7.94 3.21
C PRO A 283 23.70 -6.92 4.35
N ALA A 284 23.19 -7.41 5.49
CA ALA A 284 22.98 -6.62 6.70
C ALA A 284 24.29 -5.95 7.18
N PRO A 285 24.20 -4.83 7.93
CA PRO A 285 25.40 -4.18 8.46
C PRO A 285 26.14 -5.10 9.42
N GLU A 286 27.44 -4.83 9.60
CA GLU A 286 28.36 -5.57 10.47
C GLU A 286 28.58 -7.05 10.08
N VAL A 287 28.13 -7.45 8.89
CA VAL A 287 28.44 -8.77 8.31
C VAL A 287 29.86 -8.75 7.76
N GLU A 288 30.66 -9.77 8.10
CA GLU A 288 31.99 -9.96 7.53
C GLU A 288 31.88 -10.57 6.12
N MET A 289 32.62 -9.99 5.17
CA MET A 289 32.67 -10.48 3.80
C MET A 289 34.10 -10.42 3.26
N ALA A 290 34.39 -11.25 2.25
CA ALA A 290 35.68 -11.17 1.57
C ALA A 290 35.87 -9.79 0.92
N ALA A 291 37.06 -9.22 1.02
CA ALA A 291 37.40 -7.96 0.38
C ALA A 291 37.13 -8.03 -1.14
N GLY A 292 36.58 -6.96 -1.71
CA GLY A 292 36.12 -6.89 -3.10
C GLY A 292 34.74 -7.51 -3.34
N SER A 293 34.08 -8.07 -2.33
CA SER A 293 32.70 -8.53 -2.43
C SER A 293 31.75 -7.37 -2.74
N ARG A 294 30.62 -7.70 -3.36
CA ARG A 294 29.60 -6.71 -3.73
C ARG A 294 28.60 -6.50 -2.60
N VAL A 295 28.36 -5.24 -2.26
CA VAL A 295 27.31 -4.81 -1.34
C VAL A 295 26.24 -4.10 -2.15
N GLN A 296 25.02 -4.64 -2.15
CA GLN A 296 23.89 -4.04 -2.83
C GLN A 296 23.28 -2.94 -1.97
N ILE A 297 23.05 -1.77 -2.56
CA ILE A 297 22.32 -0.69 -1.94
C ILE A 297 21.12 -0.31 -2.80
N VAL A 298 19.98 -0.11 -2.15
CA VAL A 298 18.77 0.38 -2.80
C VAL A 298 18.66 1.87 -2.55
N VAL A 299 18.57 2.68 -3.61
CA VAL A 299 18.50 4.14 -3.55
C VAL A 299 17.12 4.62 -4.01
N SER A 300 16.54 5.55 -3.25
CA SER A 300 15.26 6.18 -3.61
C SER A 300 15.41 7.08 -4.83
N GLU A 301 14.48 6.97 -5.77
CA GLU A 301 14.31 7.94 -6.87
C GLU A 301 13.36 9.10 -6.52
N GLY A 302 12.78 9.09 -5.32
CA GLY A 302 11.71 10.00 -4.93
C GLY A 302 10.30 9.47 -5.23
N PRO A 303 9.26 10.20 -4.76
CA PRO A 303 7.85 9.82 -4.88
C PRO A 303 7.29 9.89 -6.31
#